data_AF-A0A7T8GT47-F1
#
_entry.id   AF-A0A7T8GT47-F1
#
_cell.length_a   1.000
_cell.length_b   1.000
_cell.length_c   1.000
_cell.angle_alpha   90.00
_cell.angle_beta   90.00
_cell.angle_gamma   90.00
#
_symmetry.space_group_name_H-M   'P 1'
#
loop_
_entity.id
_entity.type
_entity.pdbx_description
1 polymer ?
#
loop_
_entity_poly.entity_id
_entity_poly.type
_entity_poly.pdbx_seq_one_letter_code
_entity_poly.pdbx_strand_id
1 'polypeptide(L)'
;MCLGVVASDGQKMPPYFFKPREKVDTAAYYKVLRYTVLPWLKSTYPSGNYTWTQDGAPCHTSKKVQDFCRANMADFWPADMWPSSSPDLNPLDFSVWSVLESHACKTSHANLTSLQQAIVEAWDNLTEEYIKKSCASVRRRVEAVIANNGGHIE
;
A
#
# COMPACT_ATOMS: atom_id res chain seq x y z
N MET A 1 9.03 1.07 10.51
CA MET A 1 7.82 0.77 9.73
C MET A 1 7.85 1.59 8.46
N CYS A 2 7.40 1.04 7.35
CA CYS A 2 7.36 1.68 6.04
C CYS A 2 5.94 1.63 5.49
N LEU A 3 5.53 2.66 4.74
CA LEU A 3 4.32 2.68 3.93
C LEU A 3 4.71 2.78 2.46
N GLY A 4 4.09 1.94 1.63
CA GLY A 4 4.24 1.94 0.19
C GLY A 4 2.91 2.24 -0.49
N VAL A 5 2.98 2.80 -1.69
CA VAL A 5 1.81 3.00 -2.56
C VAL A 5 2.23 2.59 -3.96
N VAL A 6 1.45 1.71 -4.58
CA VAL A 6 1.59 1.28 -5.97
C VAL A 6 0.26 1.46 -6.69
N ALA A 7 0.32 1.64 -8.01
CA ALA A 7 -0.86 1.81 -8.85
C ALA A 7 -0.88 0.80 -10.00
N SER A 8 -2.06 0.55 -10.54
CA SER A 8 -2.28 -0.46 -11.60
C SER A 8 -1.63 -0.11 -12.94
N ASP A 9 -1.25 1.16 -13.14
CA ASP A 9 -0.47 1.62 -14.28
C ASP A 9 1.04 1.53 -14.05
N GLY A 10 1.48 0.90 -12.95
CA GLY A 10 2.87 0.63 -12.65
C GLY A 10 3.61 1.75 -11.91
N GLN A 11 2.93 2.86 -11.62
CA GLN A 11 3.49 3.91 -10.77
C GLN A 11 3.66 3.43 -9.33
N LYS A 12 4.68 3.97 -8.66
CA LYS A 12 4.94 3.76 -7.25
C LYS A 12 5.34 5.05 -6.57
N MET A 13 4.79 5.32 -5.39
CA MET A 13 5.24 6.42 -4.56
C MET A 13 6.57 6.03 -3.90
N PRO A 14 7.53 6.97 -3.74
CA PRO A 14 8.67 6.73 -2.87
C PRO A 14 8.21 6.23 -1.48
N PRO A 15 8.86 5.21 -0.90
CA PRO A 15 8.42 4.62 0.35
C PRO A 15 8.51 5.64 1.49
N TYR A 16 7.48 5.70 2.32
CA TYR A 16 7.45 6.58 3.49
C TYR A 16 7.89 5.82 4.73
N PHE A 17 8.95 6.29 5.39
CA PHE A 17 9.43 5.70 6.64
C PHE A 17 8.90 6.46 7.86
N PHE A 18 8.17 5.76 8.72
CA PHE A 18 7.78 6.29 10.03
C PHE A 18 9.00 6.36 10.96
N LYS A 19 8.93 7.24 11.96
CA LYS A 19 10.02 7.38 12.92
C LYS A 19 10.21 6.07 13.71
N PRO A 20 11.43 5.78 14.19
CA PRO A 20 11.68 4.61 15.02
C PRO A 20 10.74 4.58 16.23
N ARG A 21 10.07 3.44 16.45
CA ARG A 21 9.11 3.22 17.55
C ARG A 21 7.85 4.10 17.51
N GLU A 22 7.60 4.82 16.42
CA GLU A 22 6.36 5.56 16.25
C GLU A 22 5.19 4.58 16.09
N LYS A 23 4.17 4.74 16.94
CA LYS A 23 2.91 4.03 16.79
C LYS A 23 2.14 4.67 15.63
N VAL A 24 1.81 3.89 14.61
CA VAL A 24 0.96 4.35 13.51
C VAL A 24 -0.49 4.28 13.95
N ASP A 25 -0.91 5.35 14.61
CA ASP A 25 -2.30 5.58 14.95
C ASP A 25 -3.02 6.42 13.87
N THR A 26 -4.29 6.72 14.11
CA THR A 26 -5.11 7.56 13.23
C THR A 26 -4.48 8.93 12.94
N ALA A 27 -3.82 9.55 13.93
CA ALA A 27 -3.25 10.88 13.75
C ALA A 27 -1.97 10.84 12.91
N ALA A 28 -1.10 9.86 13.15
CA ALA A 28 0.09 9.61 12.36
C ALA A 28 -0.28 9.27 10.91
N TYR A 29 -1.20 8.33 10.70
CA TYR A 29 -1.64 7.92 9.36
C TYR A 29 -2.31 9.07 8.60
N TYR A 30 -3.19 9.83 9.25
CA TYR A 30 -3.81 11.02 8.66
C TYR A 30 -2.78 12.04 8.16
N LYS A 31 -1.69 12.28 8.90
CA LYS A 31 -0.63 13.19 8.47
C LYS A 31 0.06 12.69 7.21
N VAL A 32 0.37 11.40 7.14
CA VAL A 32 0.97 10.79 5.94
C VAL A 32 0.03 10.90 4.74
N LEU A 33 -1.26 10.61 4.93
CA LEU A 33 -2.26 10.80 3.87
C LEU A 33 -2.31 12.25 3.38
N ARG A 34 -2.37 13.22 4.30
CA ARG A 34 -2.53 14.64 3.96
C ARG A 34 -1.29 15.26 3.33
N TYR A 35 -0.11 14.95 3.85
CA TYR A 35 1.13 15.66 3.51
C TYR A 35 2.07 14.86 2.60
N THR A 36 1.78 13.58 2.35
CA THR A 36 2.62 12.73 1.50
C THR A 36 1.80 12.09 0.37
N VAL A 37 0.78 11.30 0.72
CA VAL A 37 0.01 10.53 -0.28
C VAL A 37 -0.82 11.44 -1.18
N LEU A 38 -1.60 12.35 -0.62
CA LEU A 38 -2.48 13.23 -1.40
C LEU A 38 -1.70 14.15 -2.36
N PRO A 39 -0.59 14.81 -1.95
CA PRO A 39 0.26 15.56 -2.89
C PRO A 39 0.81 14.69 -4.03
N TRP A 40 1.28 13.47 -3.71
CA TRP A 40 1.76 12.54 -4.75
C TRP A 40 0.65 12.17 -5.73
N LEU A 41 -0.53 11.79 -5.23
CA LEU A 41 -1.70 11.48 -6.07
C LEU A 41 -2.09 12.64 -6.99
N LYS A 42 -2.12 13.88 -6.47
CA LYS A 42 -2.45 15.07 -7.27
C LYS A 42 -1.42 15.37 -8.35
N SER A 43 -0.14 15.06 -8.09
CA SER A 43 0.95 15.24 -9.06
C SER A 43 0.93 14.15 -10.12
N THR A 44 0.70 12.90 -9.73
CA THR A 44 0.77 11.73 -10.63
C THR A 44 -0.51 11.56 -11.43
N TYR A 45 -1.68 11.86 -10.84
CA TYR A 45 -3.00 11.69 -11.44
C TYR A 45 -3.83 12.99 -11.38
N PRO A 46 -3.39 14.06 -12.08
CA PRO A 46 -4.07 15.36 -12.00
C PRO A 46 -5.51 15.34 -12.52
N SER A 47 -5.87 14.37 -13.37
CA SER A 47 -7.23 14.16 -13.86
C SER A 47 -8.13 13.37 -12.91
N GLY A 48 -7.58 12.83 -11.80
CA GLY A 48 -8.36 12.04 -10.84
C GLY A 48 -8.81 10.68 -11.37
N ASN A 49 -8.03 10.05 -12.25
CA ASN A 49 -8.33 8.74 -12.82
C ASN A 49 -7.83 7.57 -11.96
N TYR A 50 -8.15 7.57 -10.67
CA TYR A 50 -7.77 6.50 -9.73
C TYR A 50 -8.83 6.28 -8.66
N THR A 51 -8.82 5.07 -8.09
CA THR A 51 -9.58 4.73 -6.89
C THR A 51 -8.59 4.38 -5.78
N TRP A 52 -8.67 5.09 -4.65
CA TRP A 52 -7.84 4.80 -3.48
C TRP A 52 -8.39 3.59 -2.73
N THR A 53 -7.51 2.65 -2.39
CA THR A 53 -7.84 1.45 -1.59
C THR A 53 -6.85 1.31 -0.45
N GLN A 54 -7.31 0.80 0.70
CA GLN A 54 -6.49 0.50 1.86
C GLN A 54 -7.14 -0.64 2.66
N ASP A 55 -6.36 -1.38 3.42
CA ASP A 55 -6.85 -2.51 4.22
C ASP A 55 -7.67 -2.05 5.45
N GLY A 56 -8.18 -3.03 6.21
CA GLY A 56 -8.98 -2.83 7.40
C GLY A 56 -8.23 -2.42 8.67
N ALA A 57 -6.98 -1.94 8.59
CA ALA A 57 -6.24 -1.55 9.80
C ALA A 57 -7.01 -0.49 10.64
N PRO A 58 -6.94 -0.52 11.99
CA PRO A 58 -7.75 0.36 12.83
C PRO A 58 -7.62 1.87 12.54
N CYS A 59 -6.44 2.33 12.15
CA CYS A 59 -6.24 3.73 11.75
C CYS A 59 -6.93 4.05 10.42
N HIS A 60 -6.96 3.10 9.48
CA HIS A 60 -7.59 3.22 8.16
C HIS A 60 -9.11 3.28 8.25
N THR A 61 -9.71 2.52 9.18
CA THR A 61 -11.17 2.45 9.37
C THR A 61 -11.72 3.57 10.26
N SER A 62 -10.85 4.38 10.87
CA SER A 62 -11.27 5.50 11.70
C SER A 62 -12.10 6.53 10.91
N LYS A 63 -13.12 7.10 11.56
CA LYS A 63 -13.98 8.14 10.96
C LYS A 63 -13.18 9.27 10.32
N LYS A 64 -12.14 9.75 11.00
CA LYS A 64 -11.28 10.85 10.54
C LYS A 64 -10.61 10.54 9.20
N VAL A 65 -10.08 9.33 9.04
CA VAL A 65 -9.37 8.91 7.83
C VAL A 65 -10.35 8.63 6.70
N GLN A 66 -11.45 7.94 7.00
CA GLN A 66 -12.51 7.66 6.04
C GLN A 66 -13.14 8.95 5.48
N ASP A 67 -13.45 9.93 6.34
CA ASP A 67 -13.97 11.23 5.95
C ASP A 67 -12.95 12.03 5.11
N PHE A 68 -11.66 11.94 5.46
CA PHE A 68 -10.59 12.57 4.67
C PHE A 68 -10.49 11.97 3.27
N CYS A 69 -10.47 10.63 3.15
CA CYS A 69 -10.37 9.95 1.86
C CYS A 69 -11.57 10.27 0.97
N ARG A 70 -12.81 10.19 1.51
CA ARG A 70 -14.03 10.56 0.78
C ARG A 70 -14.02 12.00 0.24
N ALA A 71 -13.44 12.94 0.99
CA ALA A 71 -13.45 14.35 0.61
C ALA A 71 -12.30 14.76 -0.33
N ASN A 72 -11.22 13.96 -0.43
CA ASN A 72 -9.98 14.40 -1.08
C ASN A 72 -9.45 13.46 -2.16
N MET A 73 -9.80 12.17 -2.13
CA MET A 73 -9.40 11.22 -3.18
C MET A 73 -10.38 11.31 -4.35
N ALA A 74 -9.91 10.98 -5.56
CA ALA A 74 -10.77 11.06 -6.74
C ALA A 74 -11.92 10.04 -6.69
N ASP A 75 -11.60 8.81 -6.30
CA ASP A 75 -12.54 7.79 -5.86
C ASP A 75 -11.92 7.01 -4.68
N PHE A 76 -12.73 6.35 -3.87
CA PHE A 76 -12.29 5.70 -2.64
C PHE A 76 -13.15 4.49 -2.27
N TRP A 77 -12.49 3.37 -1.97
CA TRP A 77 -13.14 2.21 -1.37
C TRP A 77 -13.26 2.39 0.16
N PRO A 78 -14.47 2.62 0.69
CA PRO A 78 -14.68 2.75 2.13
C PRO A 78 -14.37 1.44 2.87
N ALA A 79 -14.20 1.55 4.18
CA ALA A 79 -13.79 0.43 5.05
C ALA A 79 -14.68 -0.83 4.94
N ASP A 80 -15.96 -0.68 4.61
CA ASP A 80 -16.93 -1.76 4.45
C ASP A 80 -16.83 -2.46 3.08
N MET A 81 -16.08 -1.89 2.13
CA MET A 81 -15.82 -2.51 0.82
C MET A 81 -14.62 -3.47 0.85
N TRP A 82 -13.66 -3.23 1.75
CA TRP A 82 -12.49 -4.10 1.88
C TRP A 82 -12.83 -5.29 2.79
N PRO A 83 -12.74 -6.55 2.31
CA PRO A 83 -13.02 -7.71 3.15
C PRO A 83 -11.99 -7.83 4.27
N SER A 84 -12.48 -8.18 5.46
CA SER A 84 -11.64 -8.35 6.64
C SER A 84 -10.61 -9.48 6.42
N SER A 85 -9.42 -9.32 7.00
CA SER A 85 -8.36 -10.35 6.99
C SER A 85 -8.02 -10.91 5.60
N SER A 86 -8.00 -10.04 4.58
CA SER A 86 -7.76 -10.43 3.18
C SER A 86 -6.45 -9.86 2.62
N PRO A 87 -5.27 -10.24 3.17
CA PRO A 87 -3.98 -9.84 2.61
C PRO A 87 -3.81 -10.35 1.16
N ASP A 88 -4.51 -11.44 0.82
CA ASP A 88 -4.54 -12.04 -0.52
C ASP A 88 -5.11 -11.09 -1.58
N LEU A 89 -5.73 -9.97 -1.20
CA LEU A 89 -6.29 -8.99 -2.14
C LEU A 89 -5.45 -7.72 -2.25
N ASN A 90 -4.45 -7.53 -1.38
CA ASN A 90 -3.57 -6.37 -1.41
C ASN A 90 -2.26 -6.68 -2.18
N PRO A 91 -2.01 -6.04 -3.35
CA PRO A 91 -0.77 -6.24 -4.10
C PRO A 91 0.50 -6.03 -3.30
N LEU A 92 0.44 -5.14 -2.31
CA LEU A 92 1.58 -4.91 -1.43
C LEU A 92 1.87 -6.16 -0.58
N ASP A 93 0.85 -6.80 -0.01
CA ASP A 93 1.00 -7.91 0.91
C ASP A 93 1.32 -9.23 0.20
N PHE A 94 0.56 -9.61 -0.83
CA PHE A 94 0.78 -10.92 -1.49
C PHE A 94 1.98 -10.94 -2.45
N SER A 95 2.59 -9.78 -2.75
CA SER A 95 3.64 -9.69 -3.77
C SER A 95 4.77 -8.74 -3.37
N VAL A 96 4.52 -7.43 -3.32
CA VAL A 96 5.60 -6.42 -3.28
C VAL A 96 6.46 -6.52 -2.03
N TRP A 97 5.86 -6.69 -0.85
CA TRP A 97 6.61 -6.76 0.41
C TRP A 97 7.54 -7.97 0.47
N SER A 98 7.15 -9.11 -0.10
CA SER A 98 8.01 -10.30 -0.15
C SER A 98 9.30 -10.05 -0.96
N VAL A 99 9.22 -9.29 -2.06
CA VAL A 99 10.38 -8.92 -2.88
C VAL A 99 11.32 -8.00 -2.10
N LEU A 100 10.74 -7.02 -1.41
CA LEU A 100 11.49 -6.07 -0.58
C LEU A 100 12.19 -6.76 0.57
N GLU A 101 11.49 -7.61 1.30
CA GLU A 101 12.04 -8.40 2.40
C GLU A 101 13.15 -9.32 1.89
N SER A 102 12.89 -10.08 0.81
CA SER A 102 13.89 -10.95 0.21
C SER A 102 15.15 -10.21 -0.21
N HIS A 103 15.02 -8.98 -0.73
CA HIS A 103 16.19 -8.16 -1.07
C HIS A 103 16.89 -7.62 0.17
N ALA A 104 16.16 -6.95 1.07
CA ALA A 104 16.73 -6.29 2.24
C ALA A 104 17.36 -7.29 3.22
N CYS A 105 16.82 -8.50 3.35
CA CYS A 105 17.31 -9.52 4.26
C CYS A 105 18.45 -10.40 3.70
N LYS A 106 18.92 -10.16 2.46
CA LYS A 106 20.11 -10.85 1.90
C LYS A 106 21.39 -10.58 2.69
N THR A 107 21.45 -9.44 3.35
CA THR A 107 22.62 -9.00 4.12
C THR A 107 22.18 -8.46 5.49
N SER A 108 23.10 -8.53 6.46
CA SER A 108 22.90 -7.87 7.75
C SER A 108 23.18 -6.38 7.63
N HIS A 109 22.37 -5.57 8.32
CA HIS A 109 22.49 -4.11 8.34
C HIS A 109 23.08 -3.63 9.66
N ALA A 110 24.08 -2.75 9.60
CA ALA A 110 24.74 -2.23 10.79
C ALA A 110 23.86 -1.23 11.58
N ASN A 111 22.92 -0.57 10.89
CA ASN A 111 22.01 0.39 11.49
C ASN A 111 20.71 0.53 10.67
N LEU A 112 19.77 1.31 11.19
CA LEU A 112 18.48 1.54 10.54
C LEU A 112 18.63 2.24 9.19
N THR A 113 19.59 3.16 9.03
CA THR A 113 19.81 3.87 7.77
C THR A 113 20.23 2.92 6.66
N SER A 114 21.16 1.99 6.92
CA SER A 114 21.54 0.96 5.95
C SER A 114 20.36 0.06 5.56
N LEU A 115 19.49 -0.30 6.53
CA LEU A 115 18.29 -1.08 6.24
C LEU A 115 17.28 -0.30 5.38
N GLN A 116 17.04 0.98 5.72
CA GLN A 116 16.15 1.84 4.93
C GLN A 116 16.66 2.01 3.50
N GLN A 117 17.97 2.18 3.32
CA GLN A 117 18.58 2.28 2.00
C GLN A 117 18.38 0.99 1.20
N ALA A 118 18.60 -0.19 1.79
CA ALA A 118 18.35 -1.46 1.12
C ALA A 118 16.88 -1.65 0.71
N ILE A 119 15.93 -1.16 1.53
CA ILE A 119 14.49 -1.15 1.18
C ILE A 119 14.22 -0.20 0.01
N VAL A 120 14.82 1.00 0.00
CA VAL A 120 14.69 1.96 -1.11
C VAL A 120 15.28 1.37 -2.39
N GLU A 121 16.47 0.78 -2.34
CA GLU A 121 17.09 0.13 -3.49
C GLU A 121 16.22 -1.02 -4.03
N ALA A 122 15.67 -1.85 -3.15
CA ALA A 122 14.72 -2.90 -3.54
C ALA A 122 13.45 -2.32 -4.18
N TRP A 123 12.89 -1.26 -3.57
CA TRP A 123 11.71 -0.58 -4.08
C TRP A 123 11.96 0.03 -5.46
N ASP A 124 13.07 0.73 -5.66
CA ASP A 124 13.44 1.37 -6.92
C ASP A 124 13.67 0.36 -8.03
N ASN A 125 14.20 -0.81 -7.70
CA ASN A 125 14.38 -1.93 -8.64
C ASN A 125 13.08 -2.66 -9.03
N LEU A 126 11.95 -2.41 -8.36
CA LEU A 126 10.65 -2.93 -8.83
C LEU A 126 10.31 -2.35 -10.20
N THR A 127 10.20 -3.19 -11.21
CA THR A 127 9.84 -2.73 -12.55
C THR A 127 8.38 -2.33 -12.62
N GLU A 128 8.07 -1.39 -13.51
CA GLU A 128 6.69 -0.99 -13.82
C GLU A 128 5.84 -2.21 -14.22
N GLU A 129 6.40 -3.12 -15.02
CA GLU A 129 5.74 -4.35 -15.44
C GLU A 129 5.40 -5.27 -14.25
N TYR A 130 6.30 -5.39 -13.27
CA TYR A 130 6.06 -6.19 -12.07
C TYR A 130 4.87 -5.67 -11.27
N ILE A 131 4.81 -4.34 -11.09
CA ILE A 131 3.70 -3.68 -10.39
C ILE A 131 2.39 -3.87 -11.15
N LYS A 132 2.39 -3.61 -12.46
CA LYS A 132 1.22 -3.83 -13.33
C LYS A 132 0.69 -5.26 -13.20
N LYS A 133 1.56 -6.27 -13.29
CA LYS A 133 1.18 -7.68 -13.14
C LYS A 133 0.63 -7.99 -11.75
N SER A 134 1.24 -7.45 -10.70
CA SER A 134 0.77 -7.61 -9.32
C SER A 134 -0.63 -7.03 -9.15
N CYS A 135 -0.86 -5.78 -9.57
CA CYS A 135 -2.18 -5.13 -9.51
C CYS A 135 -3.23 -5.83 -10.40
N ALA A 136 -2.86 -6.25 -11.62
CA ALA A 136 -3.77 -6.97 -12.51
C ALA A 136 -4.23 -8.31 -11.93
N SER A 137 -3.41 -8.95 -11.09
CA SER A 137 -3.76 -10.22 -10.45
C SER A 137 -4.88 -10.11 -9.40
N VAL A 138 -5.16 -8.90 -8.88
CA VAL A 138 -6.20 -8.66 -7.86
C VAL A 138 -7.56 -9.17 -8.34
N ARG A 139 -7.94 -8.93 -9.60
CA ARG A 139 -9.23 -9.38 -10.13
C ARG A 139 -9.38 -10.90 -10.05
N ARG A 140 -8.39 -11.65 -10.55
CA ARG A 140 -8.38 -13.12 -10.51
C ARG A 140 -8.39 -13.62 -9.06
N ARG A 141 -7.69 -12.93 -8.16
CA ARG A 141 -7.66 -13.25 -6.72
C ARG A 141 -9.03 -13.02 -6.08
N VAL A 142 -9.71 -11.92 -6.37
CA VAL A 142 -11.11 -11.68 -5.93
C VAL A 142 -12.04 -12.79 -6.43
N GLU A 143 -11.95 -13.15 -7.72
CA GLU A 143 -12.75 -14.24 -8.31
C GLU A 143 -12.48 -15.58 -7.61
N ALA A 144 -11.23 -15.87 -7.24
CA ALA A 144 -10.87 -17.06 -6.49
C ALA A 144 -11.39 -17.04 -5.04
N VAL A 145 -11.34 -15.90 -4.34
CA VAL A 145 -11.95 -15.74 -3.00
C VAL A 145 -13.46 -15.98 -3.07
N ILE A 146 -14.14 -15.44 -4.08
CA ILE A 146 -15.58 -15.66 -4.29
C ILE A 146 -15.85 -17.15 -4.55
N ALA A 147 -15.08 -17.79 -5.43
CA ALA A 147 -15.22 -19.22 -5.70
C ALA A 147 -14.96 -20.09 -4.46
N ASN A 148 -14.10 -19.63 -3.55
CA ASN A 148 -13.82 -20.25 -2.27
C ASN A 148 -14.76 -19.80 -1.13
N ASN A 149 -15.90 -19.17 -1.44
CA ASN A 149 -16.89 -18.68 -0.47
C ASN A 149 -16.30 -17.77 0.62
N GLY A 150 -15.34 -16.91 0.26
CA GLY A 150 -14.65 -16.02 1.20
C GLY A 150 -13.45 -16.66 1.91
N GLY A 151 -13.09 -17.90 1.60
CA GLY A 151 -11.91 -18.58 2.13
C GLY A 151 -10.59 -18.04 1.57
N HIS A 152 -9.51 -18.35 2.29
CA HIS A 152 -8.13 -18.03 1.90
C HIS A 152 -7.74 -18.62 0.54
N ILE A 153 -6.84 -17.96 -0.18
CA ILE A 153 -6.31 -18.39 -1.48
C ILE A 153 -4.79 -18.23 -1.53
N GLU A 154 -4.12 -19.03 -2.36
CA GLU A 154 -2.67 -18.94 -2.63
C GLU A 154 -2.39 -18.27 -4.01
#